data_AF-V9Z5J0-F1
#
_entry.id   AF-V9Z5J0-F1
#
_cell.length_a   1.000
_cell.length_b   1.000
_cell.length_c   1.000
_cell.angle_alpha   90.00
_cell.angle_beta   90.00
_cell.angle_gamma   90.00
#
_symmetry.space_group_name_H-M   'P 1'
#
loop_
_entity.id
_entity.type
_entity.pdbx_description
1 polymer ?
#
loop_
_entity_poly.entity_id
_entity_poly.type
_entity_poly.pdbx_seq_one_letter_code
_entity_poly.pdbx_strand_id
1 'polypeptide(L)'
;MTTLPAAQALSAASSRTEYEAALQLLRDASRTYYGDGDSVLDDVSYDQLRRSVQAWEQEHPAEVSPDSPTGLVADGAAPVGDVAHTTRLLSLDNVF
;
A
#
# COMPACT_ATOMS: atom_id res chain seq x y z
N MET A 1 -8.15 10.04 -10.76
CA MET A 1 -8.01 9.71 -9.33
C MET A 1 -9.39 9.54 -8.71
N THR A 2 -9.62 8.36 -8.13
CA THR A 2 -10.82 7.99 -7.40
C THR A 2 -10.58 8.26 -5.92
N THR A 3 -11.47 9.05 -5.31
CA THR A 3 -11.49 9.22 -3.85
C THR A 3 -12.25 8.06 -3.22
N LEU A 4 -11.60 7.29 -2.34
CA LEU A 4 -12.26 6.30 -1.51
C LEU A 4 -12.75 6.97 -0.22
N PRO A 5 -14.05 6.87 0.13
CA PRO A 5 -14.52 7.34 1.43
C PRO A 5 -13.82 6.59 2.57
N ALA A 6 -13.46 7.28 3.65
CA ALA A 6 -12.76 6.68 4.80
C ALA A 6 -13.48 5.44 5.37
N ALA A 7 -14.81 5.42 5.36
CA ALA A 7 -15.59 4.25 5.79
C ALA A 7 -15.40 3.03 4.87
N GLN A 8 -15.26 3.24 3.56
CA GLN A 8 -14.99 2.17 2.59
C GLN A 8 -13.55 1.67 2.69
N ALA A 9 -12.59 2.56 2.96
CA ALA A 9 -11.19 2.18 3.18
C ALA A 9 -11.03 1.36 4.47
N LEU A 10 -11.64 1.80 5.59
CA LEU A 10 -11.62 1.04 6.84
C LEU A 10 -12.32 -0.32 6.71
N SER A 11 -13.38 -0.43 5.91
CA SER A 11 -14.02 -1.72 5.66
C SER A 11 -13.26 -2.59 4.66
N ALA A 12 -12.29 -2.04 3.91
CA ALA A 12 -11.60 -2.74 2.82
C ALA A 12 -10.72 -3.91 3.28
N ALA A 13 -10.58 -4.13 4.57
CA ALA A 13 -9.99 -5.34 5.13
C ALA A 13 -10.87 -5.87 6.26
N SER A 14 -12.18 -6.03 6.05
CA SER A 14 -13.09 -6.66 7.03
C SER A 14 -13.13 -8.18 6.88
N SER A 15 -12.58 -8.69 5.78
CA SER A 15 -12.49 -10.11 5.45
C SER A 15 -11.20 -10.39 4.69
N ARG A 16 -10.78 -11.66 4.68
CA ARG A 16 -9.57 -12.08 3.95
C ARG A 16 -9.62 -11.73 2.47
N THR A 17 -10.77 -11.89 1.82
CA THR A 17 -10.95 -11.54 0.40
C THR A 17 -10.78 -10.04 0.17
N GLU A 18 -11.33 -9.21 1.05
CA GLU A 18 -11.19 -7.76 0.96
C GLU A 18 -9.74 -7.33 1.24
N TYR A 19 -9.08 -7.93 2.24
CA TYR A 19 -7.66 -7.75 2.49
C TYR A 19 -6.81 -8.05 1.24
N GLU A 20 -7.00 -9.21 0.59
CA GLU A 20 -6.28 -9.57 -0.62
C GLU A 20 -6.54 -8.59 -1.78
N ALA A 21 -7.79 -8.11 -1.92
CA ALA A 21 -8.14 -7.07 -2.89
C ALA A 21 -7.48 -5.72 -2.56
N ALA A 22 -7.41 -5.34 -1.28
CA ALA A 22 -6.75 -4.13 -0.82
C ALA A 22 -5.23 -4.18 -1.08
N LEU A 23 -4.58 -5.34 -0.89
CA LEU A 23 -3.18 -5.53 -1.26
C LEU A 23 -2.95 -5.29 -2.74
N GLN A 24 -3.83 -5.82 -3.60
CA GLN A 24 -3.73 -5.64 -5.04
C GLN A 24 -3.90 -4.17 -5.43
N LEU A 25 -4.88 -3.48 -4.85
CA LEU A 25 -5.13 -2.07 -5.11
C LEU A 25 -3.96 -1.18 -4.67
N LEU A 26 -3.33 -1.46 -3.52
CA LEU A 26 -2.13 -0.74 -3.09
C LEU A 26 -0.99 -0.88 -4.10
N ARG A 27 -0.73 -2.10 -4.58
CA ARG A 27 0.31 -2.33 -5.59
C ARG A 27 0.03 -1.57 -6.88
N ASP A 28 -1.20 -1.64 -7.37
CA ASP A 28 -1.57 -1.01 -8.64
C ASP A 28 -1.52 0.51 -8.54
N ALA A 29 -2.02 1.08 -7.44
CA ALA A 29 -1.94 2.52 -7.16
C ALA A 29 -0.50 3.00 -6.99
N SER A 30 0.34 2.25 -6.27
CA SER A 30 1.75 2.59 -6.09
C SER A 30 2.53 2.47 -7.40
N ARG A 31 2.35 1.38 -8.15
CA ARG A 31 3.00 1.17 -9.46
C ARG A 31 2.72 2.30 -10.44
N THR A 32 1.47 2.76 -10.49
CA THR A 32 1.07 3.85 -11.38
C THR A 32 1.56 5.21 -10.88
N TYR A 33 1.60 5.43 -9.56
CA TYR A 33 2.18 6.64 -8.95
C TYR A 33 3.68 6.78 -9.22
N TYR A 34 4.47 5.72 -9.00
CA TYR A 34 5.92 5.74 -9.22
C TYR A 34 6.34 5.52 -10.68
N GLY A 35 5.41 5.11 -11.54
CA GLY A 35 5.58 4.97 -12.98
C GLY A 35 5.21 6.26 -13.72
N ASP A 36 4.10 6.21 -14.46
CA ASP A 36 3.68 7.30 -15.35
C ASP A 36 2.92 8.44 -14.64
N GLY A 37 2.64 8.31 -13.35
CA GLY A 37 1.96 9.32 -12.53
C GLY A 37 0.43 9.27 -12.53
N ASP A 38 -0.17 8.34 -13.27
CA ASP A 38 -1.63 8.20 -13.41
C ASP A 38 -2.25 7.31 -12.32
N SER A 39 -1.92 7.58 -11.05
CA SER A 39 -2.46 6.77 -9.95
C SER A 39 -3.99 6.82 -9.88
N VAL A 40 -4.59 5.64 -9.66
CA VAL A 40 -6.04 5.50 -9.53
C VAL A 40 -6.57 6.03 -8.20
N LEU A 41 -5.72 6.20 -7.20
CA LEU A 41 -6.05 6.77 -5.88
C LEU A 41 -5.36 8.12 -5.70
N ASP A 42 -6.04 9.04 -5.00
CA ASP A 42 -5.35 10.18 -4.39
C ASP A 42 -4.61 9.75 -3.11
N ASP A 43 -3.68 10.59 -2.65
CA ASP A 43 -2.81 10.32 -1.49
C ASP A 43 -3.60 9.98 -0.22
N VAL A 44 -4.70 10.69 0.06
CA VAL A 44 -5.50 10.47 1.27
C VAL A 44 -6.19 9.11 1.21
N SER A 45 -6.74 8.75 0.06
CA SER A 45 -7.36 7.44 -0.17
C SER A 45 -6.35 6.30 -0.05
N TYR A 46 -5.14 6.50 -0.60
CA TYR A 46 -4.04 5.55 -0.50
C TYR A 46 -3.60 5.32 0.95
N ASP A 47 -3.38 6.40 1.72
CA ASP A 47 -2.98 6.33 3.12
C ASP A 47 -4.03 5.65 3.99
N GLN A 48 -5.32 5.89 3.74
CA GLN A 48 -6.41 5.22 4.44
C GLN A 48 -6.47 3.73 4.12
N LEU A 49 -6.32 3.35 2.85
CA LEU A 49 -6.27 1.95 2.43
C LEU A 49 -5.08 1.23 3.07
N ARG A 50 -3.89 1.84 3.03
CA ARG A 50 -2.66 1.28 3.59
C ARG A 50 -2.75 1.08 5.09
N ARG A 51 -3.31 2.05 5.83
CA ARG A 51 -3.56 1.90 7.27
C ARG A 51 -4.54 0.77 7.60
N SER A 52 -5.57 0.59 6.78
CA SER A 52 -6.56 -0.47 6.98
C SER A 52 -5.95 -1.86 6.76
N VAL A 53 -5.09 -2.00 5.76
CA VAL A 53 -4.29 -3.22 5.54
C VAL A 53 -3.35 -3.49 6.71
N GLN A 54 -2.63 -2.47 7.20
CA GLN A 54 -1.74 -2.64 8.35
C GLN A 54 -2.49 -3.03 9.62
N ALA A 55 -3.68 -2.47 9.86
CA ALA A 55 -4.53 -2.85 10.99
C ALA A 55 -4.96 -4.32 10.90
N TRP A 56 -5.40 -4.78 9.73
CA TRP A 56 -5.73 -6.19 9.50
C TRP A 56 -4.53 -7.11 9.79
N GLU A 57 -3.34 -6.78 9.30
CA GLU A 57 -2.13 -7.58 9.50
C GLU A 57 -1.70 -7.66 10.97
N GLN A 58 -1.92 -6.59 11.74
CA GLN A 58 -1.68 -6.58 13.18
C GLN A 58 -2.69 -7.45 13.94
N GLU A 59 -3.96 -7.43 13.54
CA GLU A 59 -5.03 -8.23 14.15
C GLU A 59 -4.95 -9.72 13.75
N HIS A 60 -4.44 -10.02 12.55
CA HIS A 60 -4.41 -11.36 11.95
C HIS A 60 -2.99 -11.79 11.53
N PRO A 61 -2.02 -11.88 12.46
CA PRO A 61 -0.61 -12.16 12.12
C PRO A 61 -0.40 -13.51 11.42
N ALA A 62 -1.28 -14.49 11.65
CA ALA A 62 -1.23 -15.80 11.00
C ALA A 62 -1.79 -15.79 9.56
N GLU A 63 -2.47 -14.72 9.16
CA GLU A 63 -3.14 -14.59 7.85
C GLU A 63 -2.49 -13.52 6.96
N VAL A 64 -1.43 -12.87 7.43
CA VAL A 64 -0.63 -11.93 6.64
C VAL A 64 -0.17 -12.62 5.36
N SER A 65 -0.44 -11.99 4.22
CA SER A 65 0.01 -12.49 2.93
C SER A 65 1.55 -12.49 2.88
N PRO A 66 2.20 -13.58 2.44
CA PRO A 66 3.65 -13.61 2.30
C PRO A 66 4.16 -12.56 1.30
N ASP A 67 3.31 -12.12 0.39
CA ASP A 67 3.60 -11.10 -0.60
C ASP A 67 3.09 -9.72 -0.19
N SER A 68 2.81 -9.45 1.09
CA SER A 68 2.31 -8.14 1.50
C SER A 68 3.28 -7.00 1.12
N PRO A 69 2.79 -5.89 0.53
CA PRO A 69 3.65 -4.77 0.17
C PRO A 69 3.94 -3.82 1.34
N THR A 70 3.26 -3.95 2.49
CA THR A 70 3.33 -2.99 3.61
C THR A 70 4.73 -2.85 4.21
N GLY A 71 5.59 -3.86 4.06
CA GLY A 71 6.99 -3.87 4.49
C GLY A 71 8.00 -3.41 3.42
N LEU A 72 7.56 -3.03 2.23
CA LEU A 72 8.42 -2.64 1.11
C LEU A 72 8.43 -1.12 0.92
N VAL A 73 9.57 -0.59 0.49
CA VAL A 73 9.66 0.81 0.03
C VAL A 73 8.72 0.98 -1.16
N ALA A 74 7.90 2.03 -1.11
CA ALA A 74 6.90 2.33 -2.13
C ALA A 74 5.94 1.16 -2.41
N ASP A 75 5.61 0.35 -1.40
CA ASP A 75 4.75 -0.83 -1.57
C ASP A 75 5.24 -1.79 -2.68
N GLY A 76 6.57 -1.82 -2.90
CA GLY A 76 7.24 -2.63 -3.91
C GLY A 76 7.34 -1.98 -5.30
N ALA A 77 6.82 -0.76 -5.47
CA ALA A 77 6.89 -0.03 -6.74
C ALA A 77 8.15 0.84 -6.90
N ALA A 78 9.03 0.88 -5.90
CA ALA A 78 10.25 1.68 -5.98
C ALA A 78 11.05 1.27 -7.23
N PRO A 79 11.40 2.22 -8.12
CA PRO A 79 12.08 1.88 -9.35
C PRO A 79 13.47 1.31 -9.06
N VAL A 80 13.81 0.23 -9.78
CA VAL A 80 15.19 -0.25 -9.82
C VAL A 80 15.95 0.64 -10.79
N GLY A 81 16.63 1.66 -10.27
CA GLY A 81 17.47 2.53 -11.08
C GLY A 81 18.74 1.84 -11.57
N ASP A 82 19.34 2.39 -12.64
CA ASP A 82 20.60 1.90 -13.21
C ASP A 82 21.80 2.02 -12.25
N VAL A 83 21.67 2.87 -11.22
CA VAL A 83 22.71 3.11 -10.22
C VAL A 83 22.27 2.52 -8.89
N ALA A 84 22.99 1.50 -8.43
CA ALA A 84 22.77 0.93 -7.10
C ALA A 84 23.12 1.96 -6.02
N HIS A 85 22.22 2.14 -5.06
CA HIS A 85 22.52 2.92 -3.87
C HIS A 85 23.59 2.21 -3.02
N THR A 86 24.61 2.95 -2.58
CA THR A 86 25.68 2.42 -1.71
C THR A 86 25.23 2.17 -0.27
N THR A 87 24.08 2.73 0.10
CA THR A 87 23.35 2.48 1.34
C THR A 87 21.87 2.32 1.02
N ARG A 88 21.11 1.67 1.91
CA ARG A 88 19.66 1.52 1.72
C ARG A 88 18.97 2.88 1.75
N LEU A 89 18.20 3.18 0.70
CA LEU A 89 17.25 4.30 0.67
C LEU A 89 15.92 3.79 1.24
N LEU A 90 15.48 4.36 2.36
CA LEU A 90 14.28 3.93 3.08
C LEU A 90 13.12 4.89 2.87
N SER A 91 11.91 4.41 3.12
CA SER A 91 10.72 5.24 3.27
C SER A 91 10.71 5.96 4.63
N LEU A 92 9.83 6.96 4.74
CA LEU A 92 9.47 7.58 6.02
C LEU A 92 8.12 7.02 6.48
N ASP A 93 7.97 6.84 7.79
CA ASP A 93 6.67 6.57 8.38
C ASP A 93 5.84 7.85 8.53
N ASN A 94 4.51 7.67 8.58
CA ASN A 94 3.52 8.74 8.74
C ASN A 94 3.05 8.85 10.21
N VAL A 95 2.52 10.02 10.60
CA VAL A 95 2.09 10.33 11.98
C VAL A 95 0.61 10.74 12.11
N PHE A 96 -0.27 10.23 11.23
CA PHE A 96 -1.67 10.67 11.12
C PHE A 96 -2.70 9.53 11.20
#